data_AF-A0A7S2TV22-F1
#
_entry.id   AF-A0A7S2TV22-F1
#
_cell.length_a   1.000
_cell.length_b   1.000
_cell.length_c   1.000
_cell.angle_alpha   90.00
_cell.angle_beta   90.00
_cell.angle_gamma   90.00
#
_symmetry.space_group_name_H-M   'P 1'
#
loop_
_entity.id
_entity.type
_entity.pdbx_description
1 polymer ?
#
loop_
_entity_poly.entity_id
_entity_poly.type
_entity_poly.pdbx_seq_one_letter_code
_entity_poly.pdbx_strand_id
1 'polypeptide(L)'
;ARGLLAELAKMGLPSGVEFLDVMSPQYLAEFVSWGAIGARTTESQIHRELVSALSAPVGFKNGTSGNVKVAVDAVMAATCPHSFLSITKQGLSAIVHTKGNDMAHVILRGGQVGKMWCQNYDEDSVNRVCKKMQAAGLRPNVMVDMSHANSCKDHKNQPTVCEAICKQLENGQNGLMGVMIESHINAGNQKLKPGVTDVKSLKYGVSVTDACMDFETTKVCLRKLAAAVRARRARNKASQ
;
A
#
# COMPACT_ATOMS: atom_id res chain seq x y z
N ALA A 1 0.23 15.04 13.40
CA ALA A 1 -0.27 14.43 12.15
C ALA A 1 -0.65 15.49 11.11
N ARG A 2 -1.75 16.23 11.29
CA ARG A 2 -2.25 17.22 10.31
C ARG A 2 -1.20 18.25 9.86
N GLY A 3 -0.47 18.86 10.80
CA GLY A 3 0.57 19.86 10.47
C GLY A 3 1.66 19.32 9.55
N LEU A 4 2.16 18.11 9.83
CA LEU A 4 3.15 17.42 8.98
C LEU A 4 2.62 17.19 7.56
N LEU A 5 1.41 16.65 7.42
CA LEU A 5 0.82 16.41 6.09
C LEU A 5 0.62 17.72 5.31
N ALA A 6 0.23 18.79 6.01
CA ALA A 6 0.09 20.11 5.40
C ALA A 6 1.44 20.68 4.93
N GLU A 7 2.53 20.47 5.68
CA GLU A 7 3.88 20.86 5.26
C GLU A 7 4.35 20.08 4.03
N LEU A 8 4.16 18.76 4.00
CA LEU A 8 4.49 17.93 2.84
C LEU A 8 3.70 18.35 1.59
N ALA A 9 2.41 18.64 1.75
CA ALA A 9 1.58 19.15 0.66
C ALA A 9 2.07 20.52 0.15
N LYS A 10 2.49 21.43 1.04
CA LYS A 10 3.09 22.73 0.66
C LYS A 10 4.40 22.57 -0.10
N MET A 11 5.17 21.53 0.19
CA MET A 11 6.40 21.19 -0.56
C MET A 11 6.11 20.56 -1.93
N GLY A 12 4.85 20.28 -2.27
CA GLY A 12 4.48 19.59 -3.49
C GLY A 12 4.76 18.08 -3.45
N LEU A 13 4.95 17.49 -2.26
CA LEU A 13 5.18 16.06 -2.08
C LEU A 13 3.88 15.35 -1.66
N PRO A 14 3.29 14.50 -2.53
CA PRO A 14 2.09 13.73 -2.20
C PRO A 14 2.32 12.80 -1.01
N SER A 15 1.31 12.65 -0.15
CA SER A 15 1.37 11.80 1.03
C SER A 15 0.44 10.59 0.89
N GLY A 16 0.94 9.42 1.30
CA GLY A 16 0.15 8.20 1.47
C GLY A 16 -0.05 7.88 2.95
N VAL A 17 -1.23 7.39 3.33
CA VAL A 17 -1.51 6.97 4.73
C VAL A 17 -2.26 5.64 4.79
N GLU A 18 -2.12 4.91 5.89
CA GLU A 18 -3.01 3.80 6.21
C GLU A 18 -4.22 4.30 6.99
N PHE A 19 -5.43 3.95 6.54
CA PHE A 19 -6.67 4.28 7.24
C PHE A 19 -7.04 3.11 8.17
N LEU A 20 -6.60 3.20 9.42
CA LEU A 20 -6.80 2.17 10.45
C LEU A 20 -8.17 2.27 11.15
N ASP A 21 -8.71 3.48 11.21
CA ASP A 21 -9.99 3.78 11.84
C ASP A 21 -10.86 4.66 10.93
N VAL A 22 -12.15 4.76 11.25
CA VAL A 22 -13.12 5.49 10.43
C VAL A 22 -13.29 6.96 10.83
N MET A 23 -12.58 7.42 11.85
CA MET A 23 -12.72 8.77 12.41
C MET A 23 -11.59 9.69 11.92
N SER A 24 -10.35 9.21 11.97
CA SER A 24 -9.16 9.94 11.54
C SER A 24 -9.20 10.45 10.09
N PRO A 25 -9.88 9.80 9.11
CA PRO A 25 -10.03 10.36 7.77
C PRO A 25 -10.66 11.75 7.76
N GLN A 26 -11.63 12.05 8.64
CA GLN A 26 -12.27 13.38 8.71
C GLN A 26 -11.28 14.51 9.04
N TYR A 27 -10.15 14.19 9.66
CA TYR A 27 -9.13 15.16 10.10
C TYR A 27 -7.94 15.26 9.15
N LEU A 28 -7.72 14.25 8.30
CA LEU A 28 -6.48 14.08 7.55
C LEU A 28 -6.69 13.91 6.04
N ALA A 29 -7.84 13.39 5.59
CA ALA A 29 -8.03 12.93 4.21
C ALA A 29 -7.82 14.01 3.15
N GLU A 30 -8.03 15.28 3.46
CA GLU A 30 -7.80 16.38 2.51
C GLU A 30 -6.31 16.59 2.14
N PHE A 31 -5.38 16.03 2.93
CA PHE A 31 -3.94 16.05 2.63
C PHE A 31 -3.42 14.70 2.11
N VAL A 32 -4.30 13.74 1.87
CA VAL A 32 -3.92 12.37 1.47
C VAL A 32 -4.16 12.19 -0.02
N SER A 33 -3.10 11.84 -0.76
CA SER A 33 -3.17 11.56 -2.19
C SER A 33 -3.38 10.07 -2.50
N TRP A 34 -3.12 9.19 -1.53
CA TRP A 34 -3.28 7.75 -1.66
C TRP A 34 -3.49 7.09 -0.29
N GLY A 35 -4.37 6.09 -0.20
CA GLY A 35 -4.67 5.37 1.04
C GLY A 35 -4.31 3.89 0.98
N ALA A 36 -4.11 3.28 2.15
CA ALA A 36 -4.07 1.83 2.32
C ALA A 36 -5.09 1.35 3.35
N ILE A 37 -5.66 0.16 3.13
CA ILE A 37 -6.32 -0.64 4.16
C ILE A 37 -5.42 -1.83 4.49
N GLY A 38 -5.11 -1.96 5.79
CA GLY A 38 -4.24 -2.99 6.32
C GLY A 38 -4.79 -4.41 6.14
N ALA A 39 -3.90 -5.40 6.12
CA ALA A 39 -4.24 -6.81 5.89
C ALA A 39 -5.24 -7.39 6.92
N ARG A 40 -5.33 -6.78 8.12
CA ARG A 40 -6.25 -7.19 9.19
C ARG A 40 -7.62 -6.51 9.11
N THR A 41 -7.75 -5.45 8.32
CA THR A 41 -8.99 -4.69 8.16
C THR A 41 -9.57 -4.78 6.75
N THR A 42 -8.87 -5.40 5.79
CA THR A 42 -9.39 -5.66 4.44
C THR A 42 -10.72 -6.43 4.42
N GLU A 43 -10.95 -7.35 5.36
CA GLU A 43 -12.21 -8.08 5.50
C GLU A 43 -13.30 -7.30 6.26
N SER A 44 -12.94 -6.17 6.88
CA SER A 44 -13.89 -5.36 7.65
C SER A 44 -14.83 -4.60 6.71
N GLN A 45 -16.12 -4.87 6.84
CA GLN A 45 -17.16 -4.17 6.07
C GLN A 45 -17.12 -2.66 6.30
N ILE A 46 -16.90 -2.22 7.54
CA ILE A 46 -16.79 -0.80 7.91
C ILE A 46 -15.65 -0.11 7.15
N HIS A 47 -14.53 -0.79 6.89
CA HIS A 47 -13.42 -0.22 6.11
C HIS A 47 -13.73 -0.19 4.62
N ARG A 48 -14.45 -1.19 4.09
CA ARG A 48 -14.90 -1.19 2.68
C ARG A 48 -15.87 -0.05 2.40
N GLU A 49 -16.81 0.18 3.33
CA GLU A 49 -17.72 1.32 3.34
C GLU A 49 -16.96 2.65 3.41
N LEU A 50 -15.98 2.77 4.32
CA LEU A 50 -15.11 3.95 4.40
C LEU A 50 -14.44 4.24 3.05
N VAL A 51 -13.82 3.24 2.42
CA VAL A 51 -13.11 3.44 1.15
C VAL A 51 -14.03 3.92 0.03
N SER A 52 -15.28 3.46 0.02
CA SER A 52 -16.28 3.95 -0.94
C SER A 52 -16.58 5.45 -0.81
N ALA A 53 -16.27 6.05 0.35
CA ALA A 53 -16.44 7.48 0.64
C ALA A 53 -15.21 8.34 0.35
N LEU A 54 -14.02 7.73 0.21
CA LEU A 54 -12.76 8.46 0.13
C LEU A 54 -12.53 9.06 -1.27
N SER A 55 -12.03 10.30 -1.30
CA SER A 55 -11.73 11.03 -2.53
C SER A 55 -10.33 10.76 -3.11
N ALA A 56 -9.70 9.65 -2.71
CA ALA A 56 -8.35 9.25 -3.13
C ALA A 56 -8.32 7.77 -3.53
N PRO A 57 -7.37 7.34 -4.37
CA PRO A 57 -7.12 5.92 -4.62
C PRO A 57 -6.75 5.19 -3.32
N VAL A 58 -7.28 3.99 -3.12
CA VAL A 58 -7.00 3.19 -1.93
C VAL A 58 -6.61 1.75 -2.29
N GLY A 59 -5.51 1.27 -1.73
CA GLY A 59 -5.08 -0.11 -1.90
C GLY A 59 -5.51 -1.01 -0.74
N PHE A 60 -6.11 -2.15 -1.04
CA PHE A 60 -6.42 -3.19 -0.06
C PHE A 60 -5.32 -4.24 -0.02
N LYS A 61 -4.67 -4.42 1.14
CA LYS A 61 -3.69 -5.49 1.32
C LYS A 61 -4.37 -6.87 1.31
N ASN A 62 -3.75 -7.86 0.67
CA ASN A 62 -4.17 -9.25 0.82
C ASN A 62 -4.10 -9.69 2.30
N GLY A 63 -4.90 -10.69 2.67
CA GLY A 63 -4.98 -11.17 4.06
C GLY A 63 -3.64 -11.69 4.57
N THR A 64 -3.44 -11.71 5.89
CA THR A 64 -2.15 -12.08 6.51
C THR A 64 -1.70 -13.52 6.20
N SER A 65 -2.62 -14.40 5.81
CA SER A 65 -2.34 -15.77 5.34
C SER A 65 -1.89 -15.85 3.88
N GLY A 66 -1.91 -14.74 3.13
CA GLY A 66 -1.67 -14.72 1.68
C GLY A 66 -2.95 -14.78 0.84
N ASN A 67 -4.13 -14.87 1.46
CA ASN A 67 -5.40 -14.92 0.74
C ASN A 67 -5.65 -13.61 -0.02
N VAL A 68 -5.61 -13.66 -1.35
CA VAL A 68 -5.86 -12.51 -2.23
C VAL A 68 -7.33 -12.25 -2.50
N LYS A 69 -8.21 -13.26 -2.28
CA LYS A 69 -9.65 -13.12 -2.53
C LYS A 69 -10.25 -12.01 -1.69
N VAL A 70 -9.82 -11.89 -0.43
CA VAL A 70 -10.33 -10.88 0.50
C VAL A 70 -10.09 -9.44 0.01
N ALA A 71 -8.95 -9.21 -0.67
CA ALA A 71 -8.63 -7.91 -1.24
C ALA A 71 -9.43 -7.65 -2.52
N VAL A 72 -9.62 -8.66 -3.38
CA VAL A 72 -10.47 -8.53 -4.58
C VAL A 72 -11.93 -8.25 -4.19
N ASP A 73 -12.46 -8.98 -3.21
CA ASP A 73 -13.81 -8.76 -2.66
C ASP A 73 -13.93 -7.34 -2.05
N ALA A 74 -12.88 -6.86 -1.39
CA ALA A 74 -12.87 -5.53 -0.80
C ALA A 74 -12.84 -4.42 -1.85
N VAL A 75 -12.06 -4.58 -2.93
CA VAL A 75 -12.07 -3.66 -4.08
C VAL A 75 -13.47 -3.63 -4.69
N MET A 76 -14.07 -4.79 -4.97
CA MET A 76 -15.43 -4.88 -5.51
C MET A 76 -16.44 -4.15 -4.61
N ALA A 77 -16.41 -4.42 -3.29
CA ALA A 77 -17.30 -3.76 -2.35
C ALA A 77 -17.09 -2.24 -2.34
N ALA A 78 -15.85 -1.76 -2.35
CA ALA A 78 -15.53 -0.34 -2.33
C ALA A 78 -15.95 0.39 -3.61
N THR A 79 -16.04 -0.30 -4.76
CA THR A 79 -16.56 0.29 -6.01
C THR A 79 -18.07 0.54 -5.99
N CYS A 80 -18.81 -0.04 -5.03
CA CYS A 80 -20.26 0.12 -4.92
C CYS A 80 -20.66 1.30 -4.02
N PRO A 81 -21.84 1.91 -4.24
CA PRO A 81 -22.48 2.81 -3.28
C PRO A 81 -22.80 2.12 -1.95
N HIS A 82 -22.62 2.83 -0.83
CA HIS A 82 -22.98 2.37 0.51
C HIS A 82 -23.81 3.41 1.26
N SER A 83 -24.49 2.95 2.31
CA SER A 83 -25.17 3.79 3.32
C SER A 83 -24.79 3.31 4.71
N PHE A 84 -24.10 4.12 5.50
CA PHE A 84 -23.56 3.69 6.80
C PHE A 84 -23.48 4.84 7.82
N LEU A 85 -23.35 4.50 9.09
CA LEU A 85 -23.18 5.47 10.19
C LEU A 85 -21.72 5.94 10.26
N SER A 86 -21.52 7.25 10.27
CA SER A 86 -20.20 7.88 10.39
C SER A 86 -20.30 9.18 11.20
N ILE A 87 -19.23 9.97 11.21
CA ILE A 87 -19.19 11.30 11.79
C ILE A 87 -19.04 12.38 10.73
N THR A 88 -19.66 13.52 11.00
CA THR A 88 -19.53 14.76 10.24
C THR A 88 -18.26 15.52 10.66
N LYS A 89 -17.89 16.55 9.88
CA LYS A 89 -16.77 17.45 10.22
C LYS A 89 -16.99 18.21 11.53
N GLN A 90 -18.24 18.32 11.99
CA GLN A 90 -18.62 18.94 13.27
C GLN A 90 -18.55 17.95 14.45
N GLY A 91 -18.18 16.68 14.21
CA GLY A 91 -18.11 15.65 15.25
C GLY A 91 -19.45 15.03 15.63
N LEU A 92 -20.51 15.28 14.85
CA LEU A 92 -21.84 14.68 15.06
C LEU A 92 -21.99 13.40 14.26
N SER A 93 -22.67 12.40 14.83
CA SER A 93 -23.04 11.17 14.12
C SER A 93 -24.06 11.46 13.03
N ALA A 94 -23.87 10.84 11.86
CA ALA A 94 -24.77 10.98 10.72
C ALA A 94 -24.77 9.71 9.86
N ILE A 95 -25.81 9.57 9.02
CA ILE A 95 -25.84 8.59 7.94
C ILE A 95 -25.12 9.20 6.74
N VAL A 96 -24.16 8.48 6.17
CA VAL A 96 -23.41 8.86 4.98
C VAL A 96 -23.82 7.97 3.82
N HIS A 97 -24.06 8.59 2.67
CA HIS A 97 -24.28 7.90 1.40
C HIS A 97 -23.08 8.14 0.49
N THR A 98 -22.56 7.08 -0.11
CA THR A 98 -21.37 7.14 -0.98
C THR A 98 -21.71 6.75 -2.41
N LYS A 99 -20.83 7.10 -3.34
CA LYS A 99 -20.97 6.75 -4.77
C LYS A 99 -20.16 5.52 -5.18
N GLY A 100 -19.33 4.99 -4.28
CA GLY A 100 -18.28 4.04 -4.61
C GLY A 100 -16.97 4.75 -4.99
N ASN A 101 -15.88 3.97 -4.97
CA ASN A 101 -14.52 4.40 -5.30
C ASN A 101 -13.92 3.44 -6.35
N ASP A 102 -13.93 3.86 -7.61
CA ASP A 102 -13.41 3.09 -8.76
C ASP A 102 -11.88 3.11 -8.89
N MET A 103 -11.20 3.81 -7.98
CA MET A 103 -9.74 3.90 -7.89
C MET A 103 -9.14 2.88 -6.89
N ALA A 104 -9.98 2.00 -6.33
CA ALA A 104 -9.52 0.95 -5.43
C ALA A 104 -8.69 -0.12 -6.18
N HIS A 105 -7.66 -0.65 -5.53
CA HIS A 105 -6.75 -1.64 -6.12
C HIS A 105 -6.23 -2.65 -5.08
N VAL A 106 -5.58 -3.73 -5.54
CA VAL A 106 -5.01 -4.77 -4.66
C VAL A 106 -3.55 -4.48 -4.35
N ILE A 107 -3.15 -4.71 -3.10
CA ILE A 107 -1.75 -4.72 -2.66
C ILE A 107 -1.34 -6.14 -2.30
N LEU A 108 -0.34 -6.68 -3.00
CA LEU A 108 0.31 -7.95 -2.69
C LEU A 108 1.46 -7.73 -1.71
N ARG A 109 1.35 -8.29 -0.51
CA ARG A 109 2.28 -8.08 0.61
C ARG A 109 2.84 -9.37 1.23
N GLY A 110 2.68 -10.48 0.51
CA GLY A 110 2.95 -11.83 0.95
C GLY A 110 1.93 -12.32 1.99
N GLY A 111 2.25 -13.43 2.65
CA GLY A 111 1.47 -14.02 3.72
C GLY A 111 2.32 -14.85 4.66
N GLN A 112 1.67 -15.45 5.64
CA GLN A 112 2.30 -16.36 6.59
C GLN A 112 1.41 -17.60 6.75
N VAL A 113 1.99 -18.77 6.51
CA VAL A 113 1.35 -20.07 6.76
C VAL A 113 2.16 -20.79 7.82
N GLY A 114 1.62 -20.85 9.04
CA GLY A 114 2.36 -21.33 10.21
C GLY A 114 3.59 -20.45 10.48
N LYS A 115 4.79 -21.05 10.48
CA LYS A 115 6.06 -20.35 10.69
C LYS A 115 6.73 -19.88 9.39
N MET A 116 6.14 -20.18 8.23
CA MET A 116 6.74 -19.92 6.92
C MET A 116 6.17 -18.64 6.31
N TRP A 117 7.07 -17.77 5.83
CA TRP A 117 6.70 -16.63 5.00
C TRP A 117 6.43 -17.09 3.58
N CYS A 118 5.30 -16.68 3.04
CA CYS A 118 4.93 -16.95 1.65
C CYS A 118 4.97 -15.63 0.89
N GLN A 119 5.90 -15.51 -0.04
CA GLN A 119 6.02 -14.35 -0.91
C GLN A 119 5.00 -14.45 -2.05
N ASN A 120 4.52 -13.32 -2.56
CA ASN A 120 3.57 -13.27 -3.67
C ASN A 120 3.84 -12.11 -4.63
N TYR A 121 5.11 -11.74 -4.81
CA TYR A 121 5.56 -10.69 -5.74
C TYR A 121 5.98 -11.23 -7.11
N ASP A 122 6.06 -12.54 -7.29
CA ASP A 122 6.45 -13.19 -8.54
C ASP A 122 5.40 -12.95 -9.64
N GLU A 123 5.83 -13.14 -10.90
CA GLU A 123 5.00 -12.86 -12.07
C GLU A 123 3.72 -13.70 -12.09
N ASP A 124 3.78 -14.96 -11.66
CA ASP A 124 2.61 -15.83 -11.61
C ASP A 124 1.61 -15.36 -10.56
N SER A 125 2.09 -14.92 -9.38
CA SER A 125 1.25 -14.30 -8.35
C SER A 125 0.51 -13.06 -8.86
N VAL A 126 1.22 -12.16 -9.54
CA VAL A 126 0.62 -10.95 -10.14
C VAL A 126 -0.42 -11.35 -11.18
N ASN A 127 -0.07 -12.24 -12.12
CA ASN A 127 -0.97 -12.70 -13.18
C ASN A 127 -2.24 -13.38 -12.63
N ARG A 128 -2.11 -14.20 -11.57
CA ARG A 128 -3.26 -14.82 -10.89
C ARG A 128 -4.22 -13.77 -10.32
N VAL A 129 -3.70 -12.71 -9.74
CA VAL A 129 -4.53 -11.63 -9.16
C VAL A 129 -5.18 -10.81 -10.26
N CYS A 130 -4.44 -10.46 -11.31
CA CYS A 130 -4.99 -9.78 -12.49
C CYS A 130 -6.17 -10.55 -13.09
N LYS A 131 -6.04 -11.87 -13.29
CA LYS A 131 -7.12 -12.74 -13.78
C LYS A 131 -8.34 -12.75 -12.85
N LYS A 132 -8.12 -12.78 -11.52
CA LYS A 132 -9.21 -12.72 -10.53
C LYS A 132 -9.93 -11.38 -10.55
N MET A 133 -9.20 -10.27 -10.67
CA MET A 133 -9.79 -8.94 -10.80
C MET A 133 -10.61 -8.81 -12.09
N GLN A 134 -10.08 -9.28 -13.22
CA GLN A 134 -10.81 -9.28 -14.50
C GLN A 134 -12.08 -10.12 -14.45
N ALA A 135 -12.02 -11.33 -13.87
CA ALA A 135 -13.20 -12.19 -13.68
C ALA A 135 -14.27 -11.54 -12.78
N ALA A 136 -13.87 -10.62 -11.90
CA ALA A 136 -14.73 -9.81 -11.06
C ALA A 136 -15.21 -8.50 -11.74
N GLY A 137 -14.89 -8.27 -13.01
CA GLY A 137 -15.23 -7.04 -13.74
C GLY A 137 -14.38 -5.82 -13.34
N LEU A 138 -13.27 -6.02 -12.63
CA LEU A 138 -12.39 -4.96 -12.13
C LEU A 138 -11.19 -4.76 -13.06
N ARG A 139 -10.66 -3.53 -13.06
CA ARG A 139 -9.39 -3.22 -13.74
C ARG A 139 -8.23 -3.96 -13.02
N PRO A 140 -7.35 -4.68 -13.72
CA PRO A 140 -6.28 -5.48 -13.12
C PRO A 140 -5.12 -4.59 -12.65
N ASN A 141 -5.37 -3.81 -11.60
CA ASN A 141 -4.45 -2.84 -11.02
C ASN A 141 -3.87 -3.43 -9.73
N VAL A 142 -2.60 -3.83 -9.78
CA VAL A 142 -1.91 -4.50 -8.67
C VAL A 142 -0.69 -3.70 -8.23
N MET A 143 -0.61 -3.42 -6.94
CA MET A 143 0.57 -2.89 -6.27
C MET A 143 1.30 -4.02 -5.54
N VAL A 144 2.63 -4.01 -5.52
CA VAL A 144 3.44 -4.95 -4.72
C VAL A 144 4.13 -4.22 -3.57
N ASP A 145 3.84 -4.65 -2.34
CA ASP A 145 4.58 -4.27 -1.13
C ASP A 145 5.85 -5.12 -1.05
N MET A 146 7.00 -4.46 -1.17
CA MET A 146 8.31 -5.10 -1.23
C MET A 146 8.81 -5.55 0.14
N SER A 147 8.22 -5.02 1.22
CA SER A 147 8.63 -5.30 2.60
C SER A 147 7.87 -6.51 3.15
N HIS A 148 7.61 -6.53 4.47
CA HIS A 148 6.59 -7.36 5.06
C HIS A 148 6.84 -8.86 4.82
N ALA A 149 5.83 -9.66 4.44
CA ALA A 149 6.05 -11.08 4.17
C ALA A 149 6.77 -11.31 2.83
N ASN A 150 6.71 -10.35 1.90
CA ASN A 150 7.48 -10.40 0.66
C ASN A 150 8.99 -10.26 0.90
N SER A 151 9.40 -9.55 1.96
CA SER A 151 10.81 -9.49 2.39
C SER A 151 11.18 -10.54 3.45
N CYS A 152 10.26 -11.46 3.78
CA CYS A 152 10.41 -12.41 4.89
C CYS A 152 10.71 -11.71 6.23
N LYS A 153 10.17 -10.50 6.43
CA LYS A 153 10.44 -9.61 7.57
C LYS A 153 11.92 -9.21 7.73
N ASP A 154 12.71 -9.31 6.67
CA ASP A 154 14.07 -8.75 6.60
C ASP A 154 14.13 -7.62 5.56
N HIS A 155 14.34 -6.39 6.03
CA HIS A 155 14.46 -5.20 5.19
C HIS A 155 15.55 -5.32 4.11
N LYS A 156 16.59 -6.14 4.33
CA LYS A 156 17.68 -6.38 3.37
C LYS A 156 17.23 -7.17 2.14
N ASN A 157 16.07 -7.82 2.20
CA ASN A 157 15.50 -8.55 1.07
C ASN A 157 14.65 -7.66 0.14
N GLN A 158 14.28 -6.44 0.55
CA GLN A 158 13.51 -5.51 -0.31
C GLN A 158 14.21 -5.25 -1.67
N PRO A 159 15.54 -5.05 -1.76
CA PRO A 159 16.23 -4.92 -3.06
C PRO A 159 16.09 -6.15 -3.96
N THR A 160 16.07 -7.36 -3.40
CA THR A 160 15.84 -8.59 -4.17
C THR A 160 14.43 -8.62 -4.75
N VAL A 161 13.42 -8.21 -3.96
CA VAL A 161 12.05 -8.04 -4.45
C VAL A 161 11.98 -6.97 -5.55
N CYS A 162 12.74 -5.87 -5.39
CA CYS A 162 12.85 -4.81 -6.39
C CYS A 162 13.32 -5.35 -7.74
N GLU A 163 14.35 -6.20 -7.75
CA GLU A 163 14.91 -6.79 -8.96
C GLU A 163 13.94 -7.72 -9.67
N ALA A 164 13.19 -8.53 -8.89
CA ALA A 164 12.14 -9.38 -9.45
C ALA A 164 11.01 -8.55 -10.10
N ILE A 165 10.62 -7.43 -9.49
CA ILE A 165 9.63 -6.51 -10.05
C ILE A 165 10.17 -5.82 -11.31
N CYS A 166 11.44 -5.38 -11.31
CA CYS A 166 12.06 -4.74 -12.47
C CYS A 166 12.05 -5.68 -13.69
N LYS A 167 12.43 -6.95 -13.51
CA LYS A 167 12.37 -7.97 -14.58
C LYS A 167 10.96 -8.13 -15.15
N GLN A 168 9.94 -8.18 -14.31
CA GLN A 168 8.55 -8.26 -14.77
C GLN A 168 8.15 -7.03 -15.61
N LEU A 169 8.51 -5.83 -15.16
CA LEU A 169 8.25 -4.59 -15.90
C LEU A 169 8.95 -4.62 -17.26
N GLU A 170 10.23 -4.98 -17.30
CA GLU A 170 11.02 -5.11 -18.53
C GLU A 170 10.41 -6.14 -19.50
N ASN A 171 9.81 -7.21 -18.98
CA ASN A 171 9.10 -8.23 -19.76
C ASN A 171 7.71 -7.79 -20.27
N GLY A 172 7.22 -6.61 -19.89
CA GLY A 172 5.94 -6.09 -20.37
C GLY A 172 4.77 -6.28 -19.41
N GLN A 173 5.01 -6.59 -18.12
CA GLN A 173 3.93 -6.75 -17.13
C GLN A 173 3.13 -5.44 -16.98
N ASN A 174 1.88 -5.44 -17.47
CA ASN A 174 1.00 -4.27 -17.50
C ASN A 174 0.06 -4.18 -16.29
N GLY A 175 -0.18 -5.28 -15.57
CA GLY A 175 -1.04 -5.28 -14.38
C GLY A 175 -0.36 -4.68 -13.13
N LEU A 176 0.97 -4.57 -13.13
CA LEU A 176 1.73 -3.95 -12.05
C LEU A 176 1.70 -2.42 -12.21
N MET A 177 0.92 -1.78 -11.33
CA MET A 177 0.70 -0.33 -11.34
C MET A 177 1.67 0.43 -10.42
N GLY A 178 2.17 -0.21 -9.37
CA GLY A 178 3.00 0.46 -8.37
C GLY A 178 3.67 -0.50 -7.41
N VAL A 179 4.54 0.05 -6.56
CA VAL A 179 5.23 -0.66 -5.49
C VAL A 179 5.14 0.13 -4.18
N MET A 180 5.24 -0.58 -3.06
CA MET A 180 5.39 0.02 -1.72
C MET A 180 6.73 -0.42 -1.14
N ILE A 181 7.47 0.55 -0.58
CA ILE A 181 8.82 0.37 -0.04
C ILE A 181 8.85 0.92 1.39
N GLU A 182 9.45 0.17 2.32
CA GLU A 182 9.74 0.67 3.66
C GLU A 182 11.19 1.14 3.74
N SER A 183 11.37 2.45 3.69
CA SER A 183 12.66 3.13 3.72
C SER A 183 12.67 4.28 4.72
N HIS A 184 13.82 4.53 5.33
CA HIS A 184 14.05 5.68 6.19
C HIS A 184 15.43 6.30 5.88
N ILE A 185 15.87 7.27 6.68
CA ILE A 185 17.15 7.94 6.48
C ILE A 185 18.26 6.91 6.74
N ASN A 186 18.13 6.17 7.84
CA ASN A 186 19.04 5.13 8.28
C ASN A 186 18.32 3.77 8.31
N ALA A 187 19.08 2.71 8.03
CA ALA A 187 18.55 1.35 7.96
C ALA A 187 18.20 0.76 9.33
N GLY A 188 17.40 -0.32 9.30
CA GLY A 188 17.03 -1.12 10.46
C GLY A 188 15.88 -0.51 11.25
N ASN A 189 15.79 -0.89 12.52
CA ASN A 189 14.86 -0.35 13.49
C ASN A 189 15.49 -0.22 14.87
N GLN A 190 14.76 0.42 15.78
CA GLN A 190 15.10 0.57 17.19
C GLN A 190 13.84 0.40 18.05
N LYS A 191 14.03 0.01 19.31
CA LYS A 191 12.90 -0.21 20.23
C LYS A 191 12.47 1.11 20.87
N LEU A 192 11.19 1.43 20.76
CA LEU A 192 10.53 2.48 21.54
C LEU A 192 9.59 1.81 22.55
N LYS A 193 9.85 2.02 23.84
CA LYS A 193 8.94 1.64 24.92
C LYS A 193 8.29 2.91 25.48
N PRO A 194 6.98 3.15 25.23
CA PRO A 194 6.29 4.32 25.76
C PRO A 194 6.46 4.45 27.27
N GLY A 195 6.77 5.66 27.73
CA GLY A 195 7.01 5.96 29.15
C GLY A 195 8.35 5.46 29.72
N VAL A 196 9.15 4.74 28.93
CA VAL A 196 10.43 4.17 29.38
C VAL A 196 11.61 4.68 28.56
N THR A 197 11.48 4.70 27.23
CA THR A 197 12.55 5.19 26.36
C THR A 197 12.53 6.72 26.32
N ASP A 198 13.65 7.35 26.66
CA ASP A 198 13.84 8.78 26.40
C ASP A 198 13.90 9.01 24.89
N VAL A 199 12.95 9.79 24.37
CA VAL A 199 12.84 10.13 22.94
C VAL A 199 14.12 10.80 22.43
N LYS A 200 14.82 11.57 23.27
CA LYS A 200 16.09 12.24 22.88
C LYS A 200 17.24 11.25 22.69
N SER A 201 17.14 10.04 23.24
CA SER A 201 18.14 8.98 23.07
C SER A 201 17.97 8.18 21.79
N LEU A 202 16.86 8.36 21.06
CA LEU A 202 16.59 7.63 19.82
C LEU A 202 17.59 8.04 18.74
N LYS A 203 18.07 7.05 17.99
CA LYS A 203 18.91 7.29 16.81
C LYS A 203 18.08 8.05 15.79
N TYR A 204 18.59 9.18 15.34
CA TYR A 204 17.93 9.99 14.32
C TYR A 204 17.68 9.18 13.05
N GLY A 205 16.46 9.28 12.49
CA GLY A 205 16.14 8.70 11.19
C GLY A 205 16.15 7.16 11.13
N VAL A 206 16.07 6.47 12.28
CA VAL A 206 15.93 5.01 12.37
C VAL A 206 14.51 4.67 12.84
N SER A 207 13.82 3.79 12.11
CA SER A 207 12.44 3.40 12.40
C SER A 207 12.25 2.87 13.83
N VAL A 208 11.13 3.19 14.47
CA VAL A 208 10.74 2.63 15.79
C VAL A 208 9.78 1.43 15.68
N THR A 209 9.44 1.02 14.44
CA THR A 209 8.50 -0.06 14.12
C THR A 209 9.21 -1.16 13.32
N ASP A 210 8.72 -1.48 12.12
CA ASP A 210 9.37 -2.43 11.21
C ASP A 210 10.70 -1.85 10.69
N ALA A 211 11.64 -2.74 10.37
CA ALA A 211 12.95 -2.35 9.87
C ALA A 211 12.86 -1.79 8.44
N CYS A 212 13.57 -0.69 8.18
CA CYS A 212 13.57 -0.03 6.88
C CYS A 212 14.92 -0.17 6.17
N MET A 213 14.92 -0.04 4.84
CA MET A 213 16.15 0.25 4.09
C MET A 213 16.64 1.68 4.39
N ASP A 214 17.94 1.93 4.22
CA ASP A 214 18.48 3.29 4.26
C ASP A 214 18.19 4.09 2.98
N PHE A 215 18.52 5.38 3.04
CA PHE A 215 18.30 6.31 1.93
C PHE A 215 19.12 5.96 0.68
N GLU A 216 20.35 5.47 0.83
CA GLU A 216 21.21 5.11 -0.31
C GLU A 216 20.64 3.93 -1.08
N THR A 217 20.23 2.88 -0.38
CA THR A 217 19.56 1.70 -0.96
C THR A 217 18.24 2.09 -1.62
N THR A 218 17.50 3.03 -1.02
CA THR A 218 16.25 3.57 -1.57
C THR A 218 16.48 4.24 -2.92
N LYS A 219 17.50 5.10 -3.04
CA LYS A 219 17.86 5.74 -4.32
C LYS A 219 18.20 4.70 -5.40
N VAL A 220 18.90 3.64 -5.04
CA VAL A 220 19.23 2.55 -5.98
C VAL A 220 17.97 1.86 -6.48
N CYS A 221 17.06 1.48 -5.58
CA CYS A 221 15.79 0.82 -5.94
C CYS A 221 14.94 1.72 -6.85
N LEU A 222 14.78 3.00 -6.50
CA LEU A 222 14.03 3.96 -7.31
C LEU A 222 14.60 4.14 -8.72
N ARG A 223 15.94 4.18 -8.86
CA ARG A 223 16.59 4.27 -10.18
C ARG A 223 16.39 3.01 -11.02
N LYS A 224 16.48 1.83 -10.40
CA LYS A 224 16.20 0.54 -11.07
C LYS A 224 14.76 0.48 -11.57
N LEU A 225 13.79 0.81 -10.71
CA LEU A 225 12.36 0.86 -11.08
C LEU A 225 12.11 1.85 -12.22
N ALA A 226 12.70 3.04 -12.16
CA ALA A 226 12.58 4.03 -13.23
C ALA A 226 13.15 3.53 -14.57
N ALA A 227 14.27 2.80 -14.55
CA ALA A 227 14.83 2.17 -15.75
C ALA A 227 13.91 1.08 -16.31
N ALA A 228 13.41 0.20 -15.45
CA ALA A 228 12.49 -0.87 -15.83
C ALA A 228 11.18 -0.34 -16.43
N VAL A 229 10.63 0.76 -15.88
CA VAL A 229 9.45 1.44 -16.45
C VAL A 229 9.74 1.99 -17.86
N ARG A 230 10.93 2.56 -18.10
CA ARG A 230 11.32 3.03 -19.45
C ARG A 230 11.45 1.85 -20.42
N ALA A 231 12.05 0.75 -19.99
CA ALA A 231 12.18 -0.47 -20.78
C ALA A 231 10.79 -1.02 -21.17
N ARG A 232 9.87 -1.14 -20.20
CA ARG A 232 8.47 -1.52 -20.45
C ARG A 232 7.81 -0.63 -21.50
N ARG A 233 7.99 0.69 -21.38
CA ARG A 233 7.40 1.66 -22.31
C ARG A 233 7.96 1.50 -23.73
N ALA A 234 9.27 1.26 -23.88
CA ALA A 234 9.89 1.03 -25.18
C ALA A 234 9.38 -0.28 -25.81
N ARG A 235 9.30 -1.36 -25.03
CA ARG A 235 8.75 -2.65 -25.47
C ARG A 235 7.30 -2.52 -25.95
N ASN A 236 6.42 -1.90 -25.15
CA ASN A 236 5.01 -1.77 -25.50
C ASN A 236 4.80 -0.93 -26.77
N LYS A 237 5.66 0.07 -27.04
CA LYS A 237 5.63 0.83 -28.30
C LYS A 237 6.05 -0.01 -29.51
N ALA A 238 7.02 -0.92 -29.34
CA ALA A 238 7.49 -1.78 -30.43
C ALA A 238 6.51 -2.93 -30.74
N SER A 239 5.57 -3.23 -29.84
CA SER A 239 4.52 -4.24 -30.02
C SER A 239 3.19 -3.67 -30.57
N GLN A 240 3.12 -2.36 -30.82
CA GLN A 240 2.01 -1.65 -31.47
C GLN A 240 2.34 -1.39 -32.92
#